data_AF-A0A834H2Z2-F1
#
_entry.id   AF-A0A834H2Z2-F1
#
_cell.length_a   1.000
_cell.length_b   1.000
_cell.length_c   1.000
_cell.angle_alpha   90.00
_cell.angle_beta   90.00
_cell.angle_gamma   90.00
#
_symmetry.space_group_name_H-M   'P 1'
#
loop_
_entity.id
_entity.type
_entity.pdbx_description
1 polymer ?
#
loop_
_entity_poly.entity_id
_entity_poly.type
_entity_poly.pdbx_seq_one_letter_code
_entity_poly.pdbx_strand_id
1 'polypeptide(L)'
;MLPVVTLTSIAVALPSIENHTVDQLLSSVSEGLLYTSLVEESFSYKGDDLLNLKFAANVVWAGVELNRKWWNKDLRKCLLKGRTMDGTLQTLVDIADKATIEFQRNVTGGPKVLAANSMITISQTILNDYKRSTDPHVDGHLFEKLSIMIVDILGACITNLLRVIIQKCYCSAMEERDKSVRRAAHLLGETEEILAILKHHELPSFSGDRAAYIDEWRSYMMQKDPPCSCSFIKQ
;
A
#
# COMPACT_ATOMS: atom_id res chain seq x y z
N MET A 1 2.12 -4.41 -3.51
CA MET A 1 0.66 -4.46 -3.24
C MET A 1 0.33 -4.68 -1.77
N LEU A 2 0.81 -5.75 -1.13
CA LEU A 2 0.38 -6.11 0.24
C LEU A 2 0.54 -4.98 1.30
N PRO A 3 1.64 -4.20 1.34
CA PRO A 3 1.75 -3.10 2.29
C PRO A 3 0.68 -2.01 2.11
N VAL A 4 0.36 -1.64 0.87
CA VAL A 4 -0.69 -0.65 0.54
C VAL A 4 -2.06 -1.13 1.04
N VAL A 5 -2.38 -2.40 0.75
CA VAL A 5 -3.64 -3.02 1.18
C VAL A 5 -3.73 -3.06 2.72
N THR A 6 -2.63 -3.37 3.41
CA THR A 6 -2.58 -3.38 4.88
C THR A 6 -2.75 -1.97 5.46
N LEU A 7 -2.03 -0.97 4.94
CA LEU A 7 -2.17 0.42 5.37
C LEU A 7 -3.61 0.94 5.18
N THR A 8 -4.21 0.60 4.04
CA THR A 8 -5.61 0.96 3.76
C THR A 8 -6.56 0.27 4.72
N SER A 9 -6.32 -1.02 5.04
CA SER A 9 -7.10 -1.74 6.04
C SER A 9 -7.03 -1.09 7.42
N ILE A 10 -5.86 -0.59 7.82
CA ILE A 10 -5.68 0.15 9.07
C ILE A 10 -6.46 1.46 9.03
N ALA A 11 -6.33 2.23 7.94
CA ALA A 11 -7.04 3.51 7.76
C ALA A 11 -8.57 3.34 7.83
N VAL A 12 -9.11 2.31 7.19
CA VAL A 12 -10.54 1.94 7.23
C VAL A 12 -11.01 1.57 8.64
N ALA A 13 -10.11 1.06 9.47
CA ALA A 13 -10.39 0.63 10.84
C ALA A 13 -10.27 1.75 11.87
N LEU A 14 -9.80 2.95 11.51
CA LEU A 14 -9.60 4.06 12.46
C LEU A 14 -10.94 4.68 12.90
N PRO A 15 -11.11 4.99 14.21
CA PRO A 15 -12.28 5.67 14.73
C PRO A 15 -12.41 7.09 14.19
N SER A 16 -13.64 7.61 14.19
CA SER A 16 -13.94 9.02 13.90
C SER A 16 -13.58 9.50 12.49
N ILE A 17 -13.34 8.59 11.54
CA ILE A 17 -13.19 8.93 10.12
C ILE A 17 -14.55 8.86 9.43
N GLU A 18 -14.87 9.88 8.64
CA GLU A 18 -16.13 9.92 7.91
C GLU A 18 -16.17 8.86 6.81
N ASN A 19 -17.35 8.25 6.60
CA ASN A 19 -17.50 7.19 5.60
C ASN A 19 -17.13 7.65 4.20
N HIS A 20 -17.47 8.89 3.83
CA HIS A 20 -17.17 9.45 2.52
C HIS A 20 -15.66 9.53 2.28
N THR A 21 -14.88 9.89 3.30
CA THR A 21 -13.41 9.97 3.24
C THR A 21 -12.80 8.57 3.08
N VAL A 22 -13.35 7.58 3.78
CA VAL A 22 -12.94 6.17 3.61
C VAL A 22 -13.27 5.67 2.21
N ASP A 23 -14.44 5.98 1.68
CA ASP A 23 -14.86 5.55 0.34
C ASP A 23 -14.02 6.21 -0.77
N GLN A 24 -13.63 7.47 -0.59
CA GLN A 24 -12.67 8.16 -1.46
C GLN A 24 -11.30 7.47 -1.43
N LEU A 25 -10.77 7.19 -0.23
CA LEU A 25 -9.49 6.48 -0.09
C LEU A 25 -9.55 5.10 -0.79
N LEU A 26 -10.61 4.33 -0.58
CA LEU A 26 -10.78 3.03 -1.21
C LEU A 26 -10.78 3.15 -2.74
N SER A 27 -11.53 4.11 -3.28
CA SER A 27 -11.60 4.34 -4.74
C SER A 27 -10.23 4.70 -5.32
N SER A 28 -9.50 5.63 -4.70
CA SER A 28 -8.16 6.02 -5.13
C SER A 28 -7.15 4.88 -5.04
N VAL A 29 -7.23 4.05 -3.99
CA VAL A 29 -6.37 2.88 -3.85
C VAL A 29 -6.72 1.80 -4.88
N SER A 30 -8.00 1.58 -5.21
CA SER A 30 -8.41 0.65 -6.29
C SER A 30 -7.73 1.00 -7.61
N GLU A 31 -7.75 2.28 -7.99
CA GLU A 31 -7.09 2.77 -9.21
C GLU A 31 -5.57 2.56 -9.15
N GLY A 32 -4.92 2.94 -8.04
CA GLY A 32 -3.48 2.78 -7.86
C GLY A 32 -2.99 1.32 -7.86
N LEU A 33 -3.80 0.39 -7.34
CA LEU A 33 -3.47 -1.04 -7.31
C LEU A 33 -3.42 -1.68 -8.70
N LEU A 34 -4.15 -1.14 -9.69
CA LEU A 34 -4.06 -1.59 -11.08
C LEU A 34 -2.63 -1.41 -11.62
N TYR A 35 -2.06 -0.21 -11.45
CA TYR A 35 -0.69 0.09 -11.88
C TYR A 35 0.35 -0.67 -11.07
N THR A 36 0.12 -0.79 -9.75
CA THR A 36 1.02 -1.57 -8.88
C THR A 36 1.09 -3.03 -9.32
N SER A 37 -0.05 -3.64 -9.66
CA SER A 37 -0.10 -5.03 -10.16
C SER A 37 0.69 -5.19 -11.45
N LEU A 38 0.59 -4.22 -12.36
CA LEU A 38 1.28 -4.25 -13.65
C LEU A 38 2.80 -4.12 -13.50
N VAL A 39 3.26 -3.28 -12.58
CA VAL A 39 4.68 -3.11 -12.25
C VAL A 39 5.24 -4.38 -11.62
N GLU A 40 4.53 -4.96 -10.65
CA GLU A 40 4.90 -6.24 -10.05
C GLU A 40 4.98 -7.35 -11.12
N GLU A 41 4.03 -7.47 -12.03
CA GLU A 41 4.07 -8.48 -13.10
C GLU A 41 5.24 -8.31 -14.07
N SER A 42 5.72 -7.08 -14.26
CA SER A 42 6.72 -6.75 -15.28
C SER A 42 8.18 -6.90 -14.80
N PHE A 43 8.43 -6.65 -13.51
CA PHE A 43 9.79 -6.75 -12.93
C PHE A 43 10.07 -8.05 -12.17
N SER A 44 9.06 -8.88 -11.97
CA SER A 44 9.21 -10.01 -11.07
C SER A 44 9.88 -11.23 -11.69
N TYR A 45 10.92 -11.71 -11.01
CA TYR A 45 11.35 -13.10 -11.15
C TYR A 45 10.26 -14.02 -10.61
N LYS A 46 9.87 -15.02 -11.40
CA LYS A 46 8.83 -16.01 -11.06
C LYS A 46 9.28 -16.85 -9.86
N GLY A 47 8.96 -16.40 -8.65
CA GLY A 47 9.16 -17.14 -7.40
C GLY A 47 7.85 -17.33 -6.64
N ASP A 48 7.71 -18.48 -5.96
CA ASP A 48 6.49 -18.85 -5.22
C ASP A 48 6.13 -17.85 -4.11
N ASP A 49 7.13 -17.20 -3.50
CA ASP A 49 6.91 -16.20 -2.43
C ASP A 49 6.16 -14.97 -2.91
N LEU A 50 6.46 -14.50 -4.12
CA LEU A 50 5.76 -13.34 -4.70
C LEU A 50 4.32 -13.71 -5.08
N LEU A 51 4.11 -14.89 -5.65
CA LEU A 51 2.76 -15.37 -5.97
C LEU A 51 1.89 -15.45 -4.70
N ASN A 52 2.47 -15.92 -3.60
CA ASN A 52 1.80 -15.96 -2.31
C ASN A 52 1.51 -14.54 -1.77
N LEU A 53 2.43 -13.59 -1.93
CA LEU A 53 2.23 -12.21 -1.49
C LEU A 53 1.15 -11.48 -2.31
N LYS A 54 1.13 -11.69 -3.63
CA LYS A 54 0.08 -11.16 -4.52
C LYS A 54 -1.28 -11.78 -4.22
N PHE A 55 -1.33 -13.10 -4.04
CA PHE A 55 -2.55 -13.78 -3.63
C PHE A 55 -3.07 -13.23 -2.29
N ALA A 56 -2.19 -13.07 -1.31
CA ALA A 56 -2.53 -12.48 -0.01
C ALA A 56 -3.11 -11.07 -0.16
N ALA A 57 -2.45 -10.21 -0.94
CA ALA A 57 -2.90 -8.85 -1.19
C ALA A 57 -4.29 -8.81 -1.85
N ASN A 58 -4.50 -9.62 -2.89
CA ASN A 58 -5.77 -9.65 -3.63
C ASN A 58 -6.95 -10.13 -2.77
N VAL A 59 -6.75 -11.19 -1.97
CA VAL A 59 -7.81 -11.71 -1.10
C VAL A 59 -8.15 -10.71 0.00
N VAL A 60 -7.15 -10.07 0.62
CA VAL A 60 -7.40 -9.03 1.61
C VAL A 60 -8.10 -7.84 0.98
N TRP A 61 -7.63 -7.37 -0.17
CA TRP A 61 -8.19 -6.22 -0.87
C TRP A 61 -9.68 -6.41 -1.19
N ALA A 62 -10.05 -7.54 -1.80
CA ALA A 62 -11.44 -7.86 -2.10
C ALA A 62 -12.35 -7.83 -0.85
N GLY A 63 -11.83 -8.28 0.31
CA GLY A 63 -12.55 -8.21 1.57
C GLY A 63 -12.73 -6.78 2.08
N VAL A 64 -11.68 -5.96 1.97
CA VAL A 64 -11.64 -4.58 2.45
C VAL A 64 -12.53 -3.68 1.59
N GLU A 65 -12.39 -3.76 0.27
CA GLU A 65 -13.13 -2.94 -0.69
C GLU A 65 -14.63 -3.23 -0.64
N LEU A 66 -15.02 -4.51 -0.69
CA LEU A 66 -16.44 -4.88 -0.80
C LEU A 66 -17.17 -4.82 0.54
N ASN A 67 -16.49 -5.16 1.64
CA ASN A 67 -17.15 -5.46 2.91
C ASN A 67 -16.49 -4.79 4.12
N ARG A 68 -15.42 -4.01 3.93
CA ARG A 68 -14.59 -3.46 5.02
C ARG A 68 -14.15 -4.54 6.00
N LYS A 69 -13.77 -5.71 5.46
CA LYS A 69 -13.32 -6.88 6.22
C LYS A 69 -11.88 -7.23 5.89
N TRP A 70 -11.09 -7.47 6.92
CA TRP A 70 -9.78 -8.08 6.78
C TRP A 70 -9.87 -9.57 7.16
N TRP A 71 -9.66 -10.46 6.19
CA TRP A 71 -9.78 -11.92 6.37
C TRP A 71 -11.05 -12.34 7.14
N ASN A 72 -12.21 -11.86 6.68
CA ASN A 72 -13.55 -12.04 7.29
C ASN A 72 -13.78 -11.36 8.65
N LYS A 73 -12.75 -10.73 9.24
CA LYS A 73 -12.90 -9.91 10.44
C LYS A 73 -13.35 -8.51 10.03
N ASP A 74 -14.50 -8.11 10.54
CA ASP A 74 -15.08 -6.80 10.28
C ASP A 74 -14.23 -5.70 10.93
N LEU A 75 -13.62 -4.85 10.10
CA LEU A 75 -12.76 -3.75 10.55
C LEU A 75 -13.55 -2.72 11.34
N ARG A 76 -14.86 -2.57 11.06
CA ARG A 76 -15.72 -1.68 11.85
C ARG A 76 -15.98 -2.21 13.25
N LYS A 77 -15.90 -3.52 13.47
CA LYS A 77 -15.96 -4.07 14.83
C LYS A 77 -14.69 -3.80 15.61
N CYS A 78 -13.57 -3.54 14.94
CA CYS A 78 -12.35 -3.07 15.59
C CYS A 78 -12.57 -1.67 16.18
N LEU A 79 -13.26 -0.76 15.47
CA LEU A 79 -13.65 0.58 15.96
C LEU A 79 -14.36 0.51 17.31
N LEU A 80 -15.30 -0.43 17.45
CA LEU A 80 -16.14 -0.57 18.64
C LEU A 80 -15.34 -1.04 19.88
N LYS A 81 -14.25 -1.78 19.65
CA LYS A 81 -13.38 -2.30 20.72
C LYS A 81 -12.26 -1.32 21.05
N GLY A 82 -11.60 -0.79 20.03
CA GLY A 82 -10.51 0.18 20.13
C GLY A 82 -11.03 1.60 20.05
N ARG A 83 -11.76 2.05 21.09
CA ARG A 83 -12.42 3.37 21.14
C ARG A 83 -11.50 4.58 20.87
N THR A 84 -10.18 4.37 20.90
CA THR A 84 -9.11 5.32 20.62
C THR A 84 -8.23 4.82 19.47
N MET A 85 -7.46 5.70 18.84
CA MET A 85 -6.57 5.35 17.71
C MET A 85 -5.56 4.26 18.10
N ASP A 86 -4.89 4.41 19.24
CA ASP A 86 -3.94 3.42 19.78
C ASP A 86 -4.60 2.09 20.14
N GLY A 87 -5.80 2.15 20.73
CA GLY A 87 -6.61 0.97 21.05
C GLY A 87 -7.04 0.20 19.79
N THR A 88 -7.35 0.91 18.70
CA THR A 88 -7.64 0.31 17.40
C THR A 88 -6.41 -0.38 16.81
N LEU A 89 -5.26 0.31 16.80
CA LEU A 89 -4.00 -0.27 16.31
C LEU A 89 -3.61 -1.53 17.10
N GLN A 90 -3.72 -1.49 18.43
CA GLN A 90 -3.47 -2.67 19.27
C GLN A 90 -4.48 -3.80 18.97
N THR A 91 -5.76 -3.47 18.80
CA THR A 91 -6.79 -4.46 18.45
C THR A 91 -6.49 -5.15 17.13
N LEU A 92 -5.97 -4.43 16.13
CA LEU A 92 -5.56 -4.99 14.85
C LEU A 92 -4.37 -5.95 14.99
N VAL A 93 -3.37 -5.60 15.81
CA VAL A 93 -2.26 -6.50 16.15
C VAL A 93 -2.79 -7.79 16.78
N ASP A 94 -3.63 -7.68 17.81
CA ASP A 94 -4.17 -8.84 18.53
C ASP A 94 -5.02 -9.75 17.63
N ILE A 95 -5.78 -9.16 16.69
CA ILE A 95 -6.56 -9.90 15.70
C ILE A 95 -5.64 -10.66 14.75
N ALA A 96 -4.59 -10.00 14.26
CA ALA A 96 -3.66 -10.60 13.33
C ALA A 96 -2.79 -11.68 13.98
N ASP A 97 -2.34 -11.51 15.22
CA ASP A 97 -1.64 -12.54 15.99
C ASP A 97 -2.49 -13.81 16.17
N LYS A 98 -3.77 -13.64 16.56
CA LYS A 98 -4.72 -14.76 16.66
C LYS A 98 -4.91 -15.46 15.31
N ALA A 99 -4.99 -14.67 14.23
CA ALA A 99 -5.14 -15.19 12.89
C ALA A 99 -3.89 -15.98 12.44
N THR A 100 -2.67 -15.53 12.78
CA THR A 100 -1.42 -16.25 12.49
C THR A 100 -1.44 -17.66 13.08
N ILE A 101 -1.85 -17.81 14.35
CA ILE A 101 -1.94 -19.11 15.03
C ILE A 101 -2.98 -20.02 14.33
N GLU A 102 -4.10 -19.46 13.90
CA GLU A 102 -5.14 -20.19 13.15
C GLU A 102 -4.64 -20.63 11.77
N PHE A 103 -3.91 -19.77 11.07
CA PHE A 103 -3.45 -20.00 9.71
C PHE A 103 -2.27 -20.96 9.61
N GLN A 104 -1.38 -20.98 10.60
CA GLN A 104 -0.26 -21.93 10.68
C GLN A 104 -0.72 -23.39 10.79
N ARG A 105 -1.95 -23.64 11.22
CA ARG A 105 -2.52 -24.99 11.32
C ARG A 105 -3.01 -25.54 9.97
N ASN A 106 -3.00 -24.74 8.90
CA ASN A 106 -3.53 -25.09 7.59
C ASN A 106 -2.43 -25.18 6.51
N VAL A 107 -2.47 -26.20 5.67
CA VAL A 107 -1.50 -26.43 4.57
C VAL A 107 -1.50 -25.29 3.53
N THR A 108 -2.63 -24.60 3.35
CA THR A 108 -2.77 -23.40 2.49
C THR A 108 -2.51 -22.09 3.23
N GLY A 109 -1.87 -22.15 4.40
CA GLY A 109 -1.67 -21.03 5.32
C GLY A 109 -0.68 -19.98 4.83
N GLY A 110 0.20 -20.28 3.87
CA GLY A 110 1.29 -19.39 3.45
C GLY A 110 0.86 -17.94 3.18
N PRO A 111 0.00 -17.67 2.19
CA PRO A 111 -0.50 -16.32 1.91
C PRO A 111 -1.25 -15.67 3.09
N LYS A 112 -1.99 -16.47 3.87
CA LYS A 112 -2.75 -15.99 5.02
C LYS A 112 -1.82 -15.50 6.13
N VAL A 113 -0.76 -16.26 6.39
CA VAL A 113 0.30 -15.91 7.34
C VAL A 113 1.05 -14.67 6.87
N LEU A 114 1.34 -14.53 5.57
CA LEU A 114 1.94 -13.30 5.02
C LEU A 114 1.08 -12.06 5.28
N ALA A 115 -0.24 -12.15 5.04
CA ALA A 115 -1.16 -11.06 5.32
C ALA A 115 -1.22 -10.73 6.82
N ALA A 116 -1.28 -11.74 7.69
CA ALA A 116 -1.29 -11.56 9.14
C ALA A 116 0.01 -10.91 9.65
N ASN A 117 1.16 -11.42 9.21
CA ASN A 117 2.46 -10.83 9.54
C ASN A 117 2.57 -9.38 9.04
N SER A 118 2.09 -9.08 7.84
CA SER A 118 2.06 -7.70 7.34
C SER A 118 1.21 -6.79 8.24
N MET A 119 0.03 -7.25 8.66
CA MET A 119 -0.85 -6.51 9.56
C MET A 119 -0.19 -6.28 10.93
N ILE A 120 0.43 -7.32 11.52
CA ILE A 120 1.16 -7.23 12.80
C ILE A 120 2.27 -6.20 12.68
N THR A 121 3.19 -6.38 11.73
CA THR A 121 4.37 -5.52 11.59
C THR A 121 3.99 -4.07 11.36
N ILE A 122 3.11 -3.79 10.40
CA ILE A 122 2.75 -2.42 10.04
C ILE A 122 1.98 -1.74 11.18
N SER A 123 1.00 -2.43 11.78
CA SER A 123 0.23 -1.88 12.91
C SER A 123 1.11 -1.61 14.12
N GLN A 124 2.06 -2.50 14.44
CA GLN A 124 3.02 -2.29 15.54
C GLN A 124 3.95 -1.11 15.26
N THR A 125 4.49 -0.99 14.04
CA THR A 125 5.34 0.15 13.66
C THR A 125 4.59 1.46 13.82
N ILE A 126 3.37 1.55 13.31
CA ILE A 126 2.53 2.75 13.43
C ILE A 126 2.17 3.02 14.88
N LEU A 127 1.80 2.01 15.66
CA LEU A 127 1.47 2.17 17.08
C LEU A 127 2.66 2.68 17.90
N ASN A 128 3.86 2.18 17.61
CA ASN A 128 5.08 2.61 18.31
C ASN A 128 5.44 4.05 17.95
N ASP A 129 5.34 4.42 16.68
CA ASP A 129 5.53 5.80 16.21
C ASP A 129 4.48 6.75 16.82
N TYR A 130 3.20 6.35 16.79
CA TYR A 130 2.10 7.09 17.41
C TYR A 130 2.34 7.33 18.91
N LYS A 131 2.76 6.30 19.66
CA LYS A 131 3.06 6.40 21.11
C LYS A 131 4.28 7.27 21.43
N ARG A 132 5.21 7.41 20.48
CA ARG A 132 6.41 8.26 20.62
C ARG A 132 6.17 9.69 20.18
N SER A 133 5.10 9.94 19.41
CA SER A 133 4.76 11.27 18.93
C SER A 133 4.56 12.23 20.10
N THR A 134 5.16 13.41 19.98
CA THR A 134 4.94 14.53 20.89
C THR A 134 3.85 15.49 20.41
N ASP A 135 3.24 15.19 19.24
CA ASP A 135 2.19 16.01 18.63
C ASP A 135 0.87 15.89 19.42
N PRO A 136 0.34 16.99 19.98
CA PRO A 136 -0.97 17.01 20.65
C PRO A 136 -2.15 16.65 19.74
N HIS A 137 -1.98 16.74 18.42
CA HIS A 137 -3.00 16.47 17.41
C HIS A 137 -2.76 15.15 16.65
N VAL A 138 -1.89 14.28 17.16
CA VAL A 138 -1.52 13.00 16.52
C VAL A 138 -2.74 12.13 16.13
N ASP A 139 -3.83 12.20 16.91
CA ASP A 139 -5.09 11.52 16.60
C ASP A 139 -5.73 12.02 15.30
N GLY A 140 -5.77 13.35 15.08
CA GLY A 140 -6.35 13.95 13.89
C GLY A 140 -5.51 13.70 12.64
N HIS A 141 -4.19 13.58 12.80
CA HIS A 141 -3.25 13.42 11.69
C HIS A 141 -2.96 11.96 11.32
N LEU A 142 -3.37 10.98 12.12
CA LEU A 142 -3.02 9.58 11.86
C LEU A 142 -3.56 9.09 10.51
N PHE A 143 -4.82 9.42 10.17
CA PHE A 143 -5.40 9.06 8.88
C PHE A 143 -4.68 9.72 7.70
N GLU A 144 -4.31 10.99 7.85
CA GLU A 144 -3.53 11.72 6.85
C GLU A 144 -2.14 11.09 6.66
N LYS A 145 -1.45 10.75 7.76
CA LYS A 145 -0.16 10.06 7.73
C LYS A 145 -0.23 8.71 7.03
N LEU A 146 -1.29 7.92 7.28
CA LEU A 146 -1.55 6.67 6.56
C LEU A 146 -1.75 6.91 5.06
N SER A 147 -2.51 7.95 4.72
CA SER A 147 -2.78 8.33 3.32
C SER A 147 -1.50 8.74 2.60
N ILE A 148 -0.62 9.49 3.25
CA ILE A 148 0.71 9.86 2.71
C ILE A 148 1.55 8.60 2.44
N MET A 149 1.65 7.68 3.41
CA MET A 149 2.39 6.43 3.20
C MET A 149 1.84 5.59 2.04
N ILE A 150 0.52 5.57 1.86
CA ILE A 150 -0.13 4.90 0.73
C ILE A 150 0.26 5.58 -0.58
N VAL A 151 0.14 6.91 -0.65
CA VAL A 151 0.48 7.71 -1.84
C VAL A 151 1.96 7.56 -2.20
N ASP A 152 2.87 7.57 -1.23
CA ASP A 152 4.30 7.41 -1.48
C ASP A 152 4.62 6.05 -2.09
N ILE A 153 4.02 4.97 -1.57
CA ILE A 153 4.23 3.62 -2.10
C ILE A 153 3.63 3.52 -3.51
N LEU A 154 2.42 4.04 -3.73
CA LEU A 154 1.79 4.05 -5.05
C LEU A 154 2.58 4.89 -6.05
N GLY A 155 3.05 6.07 -5.66
CA GLY A 155 3.87 6.97 -6.48
C GLY A 155 5.20 6.34 -6.86
N ALA A 156 5.85 5.62 -5.94
CA ALA A 156 7.04 4.82 -6.23
C ALA A 156 6.75 3.73 -7.28
N CYS A 157 5.61 3.04 -7.15
CA CYS A 157 5.20 2.03 -8.12
C CYS A 157 4.93 2.65 -9.50
N ILE A 158 4.18 3.76 -9.56
CA ILE A 158 3.86 4.46 -10.80
C ILE A 158 5.14 5.01 -11.47
N THR A 159 6.12 5.47 -10.70
CA THR A 159 7.42 5.88 -11.26
C THR A 159 8.14 4.70 -11.94
N ASN A 160 8.00 3.49 -11.39
CA ASN A 160 8.51 2.27 -12.01
C ASN A 160 7.70 1.82 -13.22
N LEU A 161 6.46 2.29 -13.39
CA LEU A 161 5.66 2.05 -14.59
C LEU A 161 6.34 2.59 -15.85
N LEU A 162 7.04 3.72 -15.76
CA LEU A 162 7.83 4.26 -16.88
C LEU A 162 8.85 3.23 -17.39
N ARG A 163 9.53 2.53 -16.48
CA ARG A 163 10.47 1.47 -16.83
C ARG A 163 9.76 0.30 -17.52
N VAL A 164 8.55 -0.06 -17.08
CA VAL A 164 7.70 -1.09 -17.73
C VAL A 164 7.32 -0.68 -19.16
N ILE A 165 6.85 0.55 -19.34
CA ILE A 165 6.45 1.11 -20.65
C ILE A 165 7.63 1.03 -21.61
N ILE A 166 8.80 1.49 -21.17
CA ILE A 166 10.04 1.44 -21.95
C ILE A 166 10.37 -0.01 -22.33
N GLN A 167 10.38 -0.94 -21.37
CA GLN A 167 10.66 -2.35 -21.63
C GLN A 167 9.69 -2.96 -22.67
N LYS A 168 8.40 -2.65 -22.57
CA LYS A 168 7.37 -3.10 -23.52
C LYS A 168 7.56 -2.55 -24.93
N CYS A 169 8.09 -1.33 -25.07
CA CYS A 169 8.42 -0.73 -26.38
C CYS A 169 9.62 -1.41 -27.07
N TYR A 170 10.52 -2.04 -26.31
CA TYR A 170 11.71 -2.71 -26.82
C TYR A 170 11.57 -4.24 -26.98
N CYS A 171 10.34 -4.79 -26.89
CA CYS A 171 10.11 -6.23 -27.13
C CYS A 171 10.56 -6.67 -28.54
N SER A 172 11.35 -7.75 -28.60
CA SER A 172 12.06 -8.19 -29.82
C SER A 172 11.24 -9.11 -30.75
N ALA A 173 10.18 -9.76 -30.26
CA ALA A 173 9.33 -10.61 -31.09
C ALA A 173 8.33 -9.75 -31.89
N MET A 174 8.42 -9.76 -33.22
CA MET A 174 7.68 -8.84 -34.12
C MET A 174 6.15 -8.89 -33.94
N GLU A 175 5.58 -10.06 -33.71
CA GLU A 175 4.13 -10.25 -33.55
C GLU A 175 3.62 -9.77 -32.18
N GLU A 176 4.46 -9.87 -31.16
CA GLU A 176 4.19 -9.32 -29.82
C GLU A 176 4.51 -7.83 -29.73
N ARG A 177 5.41 -7.31 -30.59
CA ARG A 177 5.84 -5.91 -30.56
C ARG A 177 4.70 -4.94 -30.87
N ASP A 178 3.87 -5.20 -31.88
CA ASP A 178 2.76 -4.30 -32.21
C ASP A 178 1.72 -4.21 -31.08
N LYS A 179 1.30 -5.36 -30.53
CA LYS A 179 0.38 -5.41 -29.37
C LYS A 179 1.01 -4.79 -28.12
N SER A 180 2.28 -5.02 -27.88
CA SER A 180 3.03 -4.48 -26.75
C SER A 180 3.16 -2.96 -26.85
N VAL A 181 3.51 -2.43 -28.02
CA VAL A 181 3.63 -0.98 -28.29
C VAL A 181 2.28 -0.28 -28.14
N ARG A 182 1.18 -0.85 -28.66
CA ARG A 182 -0.17 -0.30 -28.46
C ARG A 182 -0.53 -0.22 -26.97
N ARG A 183 -0.27 -1.28 -26.20
CA ARG A 183 -0.50 -1.30 -24.75
C ARG A 183 0.37 -0.28 -24.01
N ALA A 184 1.63 -0.13 -24.42
CA ALA A 184 2.55 0.85 -23.85
C ALA A 184 2.11 2.29 -24.13
N ALA A 185 1.66 2.59 -25.35
CA ALA A 185 1.13 3.90 -25.73
C ALA A 185 -0.15 4.24 -24.95
N HIS A 186 -1.06 3.27 -24.79
CA HIS A 186 -2.27 3.45 -23.99
C HIS A 186 -1.95 3.75 -22.53
N LEU A 187 -1.09 2.93 -21.90
CA LEU A 187 -0.66 3.09 -20.52
C LEU A 187 0.06 4.43 -20.27
N LEU A 188 0.88 4.87 -21.23
CA LEU A 188 1.53 6.17 -21.17
C LEU A 188 0.50 7.31 -21.21
N GLY A 189 -0.51 7.22 -22.08
CA GLY A 189 -1.59 8.20 -22.13
C GLY A 189 -2.43 8.25 -20.85
N GLU A 190 -2.78 7.10 -20.27
CA GLU A 190 -3.53 7.04 -19.00
C GLU A 190 -2.76 7.60 -17.81
N THR A 191 -1.42 7.54 -17.83
CA THR A 191 -0.57 7.94 -16.70
C THR A 191 0.18 9.24 -16.92
N GLU A 192 0.01 9.92 -18.07
CA GLU A 192 0.78 11.10 -18.47
C GLU A 192 0.73 12.22 -17.42
N GLU A 193 -0.49 12.62 -17.02
CA GLU A 193 -0.69 13.70 -16.04
C GLU A 193 -0.15 13.32 -14.66
N ILE A 194 -0.38 12.08 -14.23
CA ILE A 194 0.11 11.56 -12.94
C ILE A 194 1.64 11.57 -12.92
N LEU A 195 2.27 11.13 -14.00
CA LEU A 195 3.73 11.13 -14.15
C LEU A 195 4.32 12.54 -14.19
N ALA A 196 3.62 13.50 -14.78
CA ALA A 196 4.01 14.90 -14.76
C ALA A 196 4.00 15.47 -13.33
N ILE A 197 2.95 15.18 -12.55
CA ILE A 197 2.84 15.58 -11.15
C ILE A 197 3.96 14.93 -10.32
N LEU A 198 4.18 13.62 -10.48
CA LEU A 198 5.21 12.89 -9.73
C LEU A 198 6.64 13.37 -10.02
N LYS A 199 6.94 13.86 -11.22
CA LYS A 199 8.24 14.47 -11.54
C LYS A 199 8.53 15.74 -10.73
N HIS A 200 7.49 16.46 -10.32
CA HIS A 200 7.60 17.66 -9.50
C HIS A 200 7.50 17.39 -8.00
N HIS A 201 7.11 16.18 -7.60
CA HIS A 201 7.08 15.76 -6.21
C HIS A 201 8.48 15.35 -5.75
N GLU A 202 8.95 15.87 -4.61
CA GLU A 202 10.24 15.45 -4.02
C GLU A 202 10.12 14.02 -3.49
N LEU A 203 10.40 13.05 -4.36
CA LEU A 203 10.55 11.65 -3.96
C LEU A 203 11.91 11.46 -3.25
N PRO A 204 12.01 10.54 -2.29
CA PRO A 204 13.29 10.15 -1.71
C PRO A 204 14.32 9.81 -2.79
N SER A 205 15.48 10.47 -2.77
CA SER A 205 16.52 10.26 -3.77
C SER A 205 17.26 8.94 -3.49
N PHE A 206 16.79 7.84 -4.07
CA PHE A 206 17.57 6.60 -4.11
C PHE A 206 18.62 6.69 -5.22
N SER A 207 19.88 6.37 -4.94
CA SER A 207 20.92 6.36 -5.97
C SER A 207 20.78 5.13 -6.88
N GLY A 208 20.91 5.33 -8.20
CA GLY A 208 20.90 4.26 -9.20
C GLY A 208 19.55 3.56 -9.35
N ASP A 209 19.56 2.26 -9.62
CA ASP A 209 18.34 1.45 -9.82
C ASP A 209 17.63 1.04 -8.53
N ARG A 210 18.09 1.51 -7.36
CA ARG A 210 17.50 1.14 -6.07
C ARG A 210 16.05 1.61 -5.92
N ALA A 211 15.69 2.74 -6.51
CA ALA A 211 14.29 3.19 -6.59
C ALA A 211 13.37 2.20 -7.33
N ALA A 212 13.91 1.25 -8.10
CA ALA A 212 13.12 0.27 -8.81
C ALA A 212 12.59 -0.87 -7.92
N TYR A 213 13.19 -1.07 -6.75
CA TYR A 213 12.88 -2.20 -5.88
C TYR A 213 12.02 -1.74 -4.71
N ILE A 214 10.81 -2.29 -4.61
CA ILE A 214 9.85 -1.96 -3.54
C ILE A 214 10.44 -2.21 -2.14
N ASP A 215 11.32 -3.20 -1.98
CA ASP A 215 11.96 -3.50 -0.69
C ASP A 215 12.91 -2.39 -0.19
N GLU A 216 13.53 -1.63 -1.11
CA GLU A 216 14.37 -0.46 -0.78
C GLU A 216 13.50 0.69 -0.27
N TRP A 217 12.35 0.93 -0.90
CA TRP A 217 11.35 1.89 -0.43
C TRP A 217 10.77 1.49 0.92
N ARG A 218 10.46 0.20 1.09
CA ARG A 218 9.96 -0.34 2.36
C ARG A 218 10.97 -0.11 3.47
N SER A 219 12.25 -0.38 3.22
CA SER A 219 13.34 -0.17 4.18
C SER A 219 13.54 1.31 4.51
N TYR A 220 13.45 2.20 3.52
CA TYR A 220 13.53 3.65 3.69
C TYR A 220 12.40 4.21 4.56
N MET A 221 11.16 3.82 4.27
CA MET A 221 9.99 4.28 5.03
C MET A 221 10.02 3.79 6.48
N MET A 222 10.69 2.68 6.76
CA MET A 222 10.90 2.17 8.11
C MET A 222 12.03 2.88 8.87
N GLN A 223 12.83 3.73 8.22
CA GLN A 223 13.99 4.42 8.82
C GLN A 223 13.76 5.91 9.14
N LYS A 224 12.69 6.54 8.63
CA LYS A 224 12.47 8.00 8.81
C LYS A 224 11.48 8.32 9.92
N ASP A 225 11.86 9.23 10.82
CA ASP A 225 10.90 10.08 11.55
C ASP A 225 10.23 11.05 10.55
N PRO A 226 8.95 11.44 10.75
CA PRO A 226 8.21 12.22 9.76
C PRO A 226 8.82 13.62 9.56
N PRO A 227 8.93 14.13 8.31
CA PRO A 227 9.34 15.50 8.07
C PRO A 227 8.28 16.48 8.60
N CYS A 228 8.75 17.57 9.22
CA CYS A 228 7.91 18.71 9.59
C CYS A 228 7.15 19.24 8.36
N SER A 229 5.85 19.48 8.56
CA SER A 229 4.89 20.04 7.61
C SER A 229 5.44 21.23 6.81
N CYS A 230 5.40 21.14 5.48
CA CYS A 230 5.50 22.32 4.61
C CYS A 230 4.22 23.14 4.75
N SER A 231 4.38 24.39 5.16
CA SER A 231 3.34 25.40 5.23
C SER A 231 2.76 25.67 3.84
N PHE A 232 1.45 25.49 3.70
CA PHE A 232 0.68 26.05 2.58
C PHE A 232 0.80 27.58 2.61
N ILE A 233 1.54 28.16 1.66
CA ILE A 233 1.49 29.60 1.41
C ILE A 233 0.23 29.87 0.57
N LYS A 234 -0.73 30.54 1.21
CA LYS A 234 -1.75 31.34 0.52
C LYS A 234 -1.07 32.57 -0.09
N GLN A 235 -1.14 32.72 -1.41
CA GLN A 235 -1.66 33.88 -2.14
C GLN A 235 -1.61 33.62 -3.64
#